data_AF-A0A496W906-F1
#
_entry.id   AF-A0A496W906-F1
#
_cell.length_a   1.000
_cell.length_b   1.000
_cell.length_c   1.000
_cell.angle_alpha   90.00
_cell.angle_beta   90.00
_cell.angle_gamma   90.00
#
_symmetry.space_group_name_H-M   'P 1'
#
loop_
_entity.id
_entity.type
_entity.pdbx_description
1 polymer ?
#
loop_
_entity_poly.entity_id
_entity_poly.type
_entity_poly.pdbx_seq_one_letter_code
_entity_poly.pdbx_strand_id
1 'polypeptide(L)' 'MKNIFVDCDILLDVGLEREPFYHASSKLLNYLEAHPNTGFIAWHSISNLFYIFSKASSKEEAKNFILE' A
#
# COMPACT_ATOMS: atom_id res chain seq x y z
N MET A 1 7.89 17.49 13.06
CA MET A 1 7.57 16.81 11.78
C MET A 1 6.44 15.84 12.03
N LYS A 2 5.45 15.72 11.13
CA LYS A 2 4.35 14.76 11.30
C LYS A 2 4.73 13.43 10.67
N ASN A 3 4.79 12.38 11.48
CA ASN A 3 4.93 11.01 11.01
C ASN A 3 3.55 10.51 10.55
N ILE A 4 3.51 9.85 9.40
CA ILE A 4 2.28 9.32 8.82
C ILE A 4 2.34 7.79 8.95
N PHE A 5 1.41 7.24 9.71
CA PHE A 5 1.19 5.80 9.75
C PHE A 5 0.19 5.42 8.66
N VAL A 6 0.56 4.47 7.81
CA VAL A 6 -0.19 4.04 6.62
C VAL A 6 -0.80 2.66 6.88
N ASP A 7 -2.11 2.56 6.70
CA ASP A 7 -2.83 1.29 6.75
C ASP A 7 -2.62 0.48 5.46
N CYS A 8 -2.77 -0.85 5.53
CA CYS A 8 -2.64 -1.73 4.38
C CYS A 8 -3.70 -1.43 3.29
N ASP A 9 -4.84 -0.86 3.66
CA ASP A 9 -5.87 -0.45 2.69
C ASP A 9 -5.36 0.59 1.68
N ILE A 10 -4.47 1.51 2.08
CA ILE A 10 -3.87 2.47 1.14
C ILE A 10 -3.03 1.76 0.09
N LEU A 11 -2.28 0.73 0.49
CA LEU A 11 -1.48 -0.08 -0.42
C LEU A 11 -2.37 -0.94 -1.32
N LEU A 12 -3.45 -1.51 -0.77
CA LEU A 12 -4.45 -2.25 -1.54
C LEU A 12 -5.19 -1.37 -2.55
N ASP A 13 -5.50 -0.13 -2.20
CA ASP A 13 -6.18 0.79 -3.09
C ASP A 13 -5.36 1.05 -4.34
N VAL A 14 -4.05 1.28 -4.17
CA VAL A 14 -3.13 1.51 -5.30
C VAL A 14 -2.85 0.22 -6.06
N GLY A 15 -2.52 -0.85 -5.35
CA GLY A 15 -2.12 -2.11 -5.97
C GLY A 15 -3.24 -2.86 -6.70
N LEU A 16 -4.50 -2.66 -6.31
CA LEU A 16 -5.67 -3.28 -6.93
C LEU A 16 -6.59 -2.26 -7.63
N GLU A 17 -6.16 -1.00 -7.77
CA GLU A 17 -6.93 0.09 -8.38
C GLU A 17 -8.35 0.22 -7.80
N ARG A 18 -8.50 0.17 -6.46
CA ARG A 18 -9.81 0.21 -5.80
C ARG A 18 -10.42 1.60 -5.82
N GLU A 19 -11.52 1.76 -6.54
CA GLU A 19 -12.37 2.94 -6.44
C GLU A 19 -13.24 2.91 -5.15
N PRO A 20 -13.54 4.07 -4.54
CA PRO A 20 -13.24 5.44 -4.98
C PRO A 20 -11.89 6.01 -4.49
N PHE A 21 -11.06 5.20 -3.84
CA PHE A 21 -9.93 5.71 -3.04
C PHE A 21 -8.58 5.69 -3.76
N TYR A 22 -8.48 5.00 -4.90
CA TYR A 22 -7.27 4.88 -5.71
C TYR A 22 -6.51 6.21 -5.86
N HIS A 23 -7.18 7.26 -6.34
CA HIS A 23 -6.53 8.55 -6.57
C HIS A 23 -5.99 9.22 -5.29
N ALA A 24 -6.72 9.11 -4.18
CA ALA A 24 -6.30 9.70 -2.91
C ALA A 24 -5.12 8.92 -2.31
N SER A 25 -5.18 7.59 -2.35
CA SER A 25 -4.13 6.69 -1.87
C SER A 25 -2.85 6.85 -2.69
N SER A 26 -2.93 6.89 -4.02
CA SER A 26 -1.79 7.17 -4.92
C SER A 26 -1.14 8.51 -4.63
N LYS A 27 -1.95 9.56 -4.37
CA LYS A 27 -1.41 10.88 -4.02
C LYS A 27 -0.65 10.87 -2.70
N LEU A 28 -1.12 10.10 -1.71
CA LEU A 28 -0.43 9.94 -0.43
C LEU A 28 0.89 9.19 -0.60
N LEU A 29 0.91 8.07 -1.35
CA LEU A 29 2.14 7.30 -1.57
C LEU A 29 3.20 8.12 -2.31
N ASN A 30 2.81 8.86 -3.36
CA ASN A 30 3.71 9.78 -4.07
C ASN A 30 4.29 10.87 -3.14
N TYR A 31 3.48 11.38 -2.21
CA TYR A 31 3.98 12.33 -1.21
C TYR A 31 5.02 11.67 -0.29
N LEU A 32 4.77 10.44 0.19
CA LEU A 32 5.69 9.74 1.09
C LEU A 32 7.00 9.34 0.41
N GLU A 33 6.95 9.00 -0.88
CA GLU A 33 8.15 8.75 -1.71
C GLU A 33 9.03 10.00 -1.82
N ALA A 34 8.43 11.17 -2.02
CA ALA A 34 9.13 12.45 -2.06
C ALA A 34 9.63 12.94 -0.68
N HIS A 35 9.16 12.34 0.42
CA HIS A 35 9.49 12.73 1.80
C HIS A 35 9.98 11.52 2.61
N PRO A 36 11.20 11.02 2.36
CA PRO A 36 11.70 9.81 3.00
C PRO A 36 11.74 9.95 4.53
N ASN A 37 11.60 8.81 5.22
CA ASN A 37 11.54 8.70 6.69
C ASN A 37 10.33 9.38 7.36
N THR A 38 9.27 9.70 6.61
CA THR A 38 8.03 10.27 7.17
C THR A 38 6.83 9.32 7.16
N GLY A 39 6.89 8.24 6.39
CA GLY A 39 5.87 7.19 6.29
C GLY A 39 6.25 5.91 7.01
N PHE A 40 5.30 5.28 7.68
CA PHE A 40 5.49 4.04 8.43
C PHE A 40 4.30 3.11 8.21
N ILE A 41 4.56 1.80 8.10
CA ILE A 41 3.53 0.75 8.14
C ILE A 41 3.80 -0.17 9.31
N ALA A 42 2.78 -0.86 9.82
CA ALA A 42 3.02 -1.96 10.74
C ALA A 42 3.55 -3.19 9.97
N TRP A 43 4.50 -3.91 10.57
CA TRP A 43 5.13 -5.07 9.90
C TRP A 43 4.10 -6.13 9.48
N HIS A 44 3.06 -6.35 10.28
CA HIS A 44 2.01 -7.33 10.01
C HIS A 44 1.07 -6.90 8.87
N SER A 45 1.04 -5.61 8.52
CA SER A 45 0.25 -5.12 7.38
C SER A 45 0.74 -5.69 6.06
N ILE A 46 2.02 -6.09 5.95
CA ILE A 46 2.57 -6.78 4.76
C ILE A 46 1.91 -8.16 4.60
N SER A 47 1.73 -8.91 5.68
CA SER A 47 1.05 -10.21 5.64
C SER A 47 -0.43 -10.07 5.26
N ASN A 48 -1.10 -9.04 5.80
CA ASN A 48 -2.50 -8.74 5.45
C ASN A 48 -2.64 -8.34 3.98
N LEU A 49 -1.76 -7.45 3.51
CA LEU A 49 -1.68 -7.04 2.10
C LEU A 49 -1.53 -8.25 1.20
N PHE A 50 -0.55 -9.12 1.46
CA PHE A 50 -0.32 -10.33 0.66
C PHE A 50 -1.56 -11.24 0.63
N TYR A 51 -2.17 -11.49 1.79
CA TYR A 51 -3.34 -12.36 1.88
C TYR A 51 -4.55 -11.81 1.12
N ILE A 52 -4.84 -10.51 1.25
CA ILE A 52 -6.00 -9.88 0.60
C ILE A 52 -5.75 -9.72 -0.90
N PHE A 53 -4.59 -9.18 -1.29
CA PHE A 53 -4.22 -8.98 -2.69
C PHE A 53 -4.24 -10.31 -3.46
N SER A 54 -3.61 -11.36 -2.92
CA SER A 54 -3.55 -12.66 -3.61
C SER A 54 -4.90 -13.34 -3.78
N LYS A 55 -5.93 -12.96 -3.02
CA LYS A 55 -7.31 -13.40 -3.23
C LYS A 55 -8.04 -12.58 -4.29
N ALA A 56 -7.73 -11.30 -4.40
CA ALA A 56 -8.35 -10.40 -5.38
C ALA A 56 -7.73 -10.55 -6.77
N SER A 57 -6.44 -10.87 -6.84
CA SER A 57 -5.73 -11.18 -8.09
C SER A 57 -4.97 -12.51 -7.99
N SER A 58 -3.63 -12.49 -7.96
CA SER A 58 -2.80 -13.69 -7.89
C SER A 58 -1.71 -13.57 -6.83
N LYS A 59 -1.18 -14.72 -6.36
CA LYS A 59 -0.05 -14.75 -5.43
C LYS A 59 1.23 -14.17 -6.02
N GLU A 60 1.38 -14.26 -7.34
CA GLU A 60 2.55 -13.74 -8.05
C GLU A 60 2.50 -12.21 -8.13
N GLU A 61 1.36 -11.65 -8.54
CA GLU A 61 1.16 -10.19 -8.56
C GLU A 61 1.27 -9.57 -7.16
N ALA A 62 0.69 -10.22 -6.14
CA ALA A 62 0.83 -9.76 -4.77
C ALA A 62 2.29 -9.75 -4.29
N LYS A 63 3.12 -10.70 -4.73
CA LYS A 63 4.55 -10.71 -4.41
C LYS A 63 5.28 -9.61 -5.15
N ASN A 64 5.01 -9.45 -6.45
CA ASN A 64 5.65 -8.42 -7.26
C ASN A 64 5.36 -7.04 -6.69
N PHE A 65 4.12 -6.75 -6.32
CA PHE A 65 3.73 -5.49 -5.69
C PHE A 65 4.41 -5.21 -4.35
N ILE A 66 4.72 -6.24 -3.54
CA ILE A 66 5.40 -6.07 -2.25
C ILE A 66 6.92 -5.90 -2.41
N LEU A 67 7.48 -6.40 -3.53
CA LEU A 67 8.92 -6.44 -3.77
C LEU A 67 9.43 -5.30 -4.66
N GLU A 68 8.53 -4.57 -5.34
CA GLU A 68 8.85 -3.27 -5.98
C GLU A 68 9.33 -2.24 -4.95
#